data_AF-A0A973DH52-F1
#
_entry.id   AF-A0A973DH52-F1
#
_cell.length_a   1.000
_cell.length_b   1.000
_cell.length_c   1.000
_cell.angle_alpha   90.00
_cell.angle_beta   90.00
_cell.angle_gamma   90.00
#
_symmetry.space_group_name_H-M   'P 1'
#
loop_
_entity.id
_entity.type
_entity.pdbx_description
1 polymer ?
#
loop_
_entity_poly.entity_id
_entity_poly.type
_entity_poly.pdbx_seq_one_letter_code
_entity_poly.pdbx_strand_id
1 'polypeptide(L)'
;MKLLALTLGLLPLMAMAGQTINEQIDVPANKRIFIENQRGDVRIEGWDKPQLKIEGELDDKAQGYRLEVEGSRVEFIVKMPRNLGGW
;
A
#
# COMPACT_ATOMS: atom_id res chain seq x y z
N MET A 1 3.43 15.42 -54.46
CA MET A 1 2.18 15.08 -53.76
C MET A 1 2.44 13.83 -52.94
N LYS A 2 2.50 13.95 -51.60
CA LYS A 2 1.65 13.21 -50.64
C LYS A 2 1.73 11.70 -50.81
N LEU A 3 2.28 10.92 -49.87
CA LEU A 3 1.69 10.54 -48.57
C LEU A 3 2.47 9.24 -48.20
N LEU A 4 2.76 8.79 -46.99
CA LEU A 4 2.37 9.12 -45.63
C LEU A 4 3.41 8.36 -44.77
N ALA A 5 4.17 9.07 -43.94
CA ALA A 5 5.06 8.43 -42.97
C ALA A 5 4.19 7.74 -41.90
N LEU A 6 4.20 6.41 -41.87
CA LEU A 6 3.47 5.64 -40.86
C LEU A 6 4.38 5.41 -39.64
N THR A 7 4.59 6.46 -38.84
CA THR A 7 5.22 6.32 -37.52
C THR A 7 4.16 5.78 -36.56
N LEU A 8 4.12 4.46 -36.39
CA LEU A 8 3.29 3.77 -35.41
C LEU A 8 3.85 4.08 -34.01
N GLY A 9 3.30 5.09 -33.35
CA GLY A 9 3.69 5.49 -32.01
C GLY A 9 3.32 4.41 -30.99
N LEU A 10 4.32 3.87 -30.30
CA LEU A 10 4.15 3.07 -29.10
C LEU A 10 3.55 3.95 -27.99
N LEU A 11 2.24 3.84 -27.77
CA LEU A 11 1.61 4.42 -26.59
C LEU A 11 1.98 3.56 -25.37
N PRO A 12 2.53 4.15 -24.28
CA PRO A 12 2.76 3.40 -23.06
C PRO A 12 1.41 2.97 -22.50
N LEU A 13 1.19 1.66 -22.39
CA LEU A 13 0.08 1.08 -21.64
C LEU A 13 0.30 1.47 -20.17
N MET A 14 -0.56 2.34 -19.64
CA MET A 14 -0.57 2.62 -18.20
C MET A 14 -1.03 1.34 -17.48
N ALA A 15 -0.08 0.57 -16.97
CA ALA A 15 -0.37 -0.52 -16.06
C ALA A 15 -0.92 0.09 -14.75
N MET A 16 -2.13 -0.29 -14.37
CA MET A 16 -2.68 -0.01 -13.04
C MET A 16 -2.13 -1.08 -12.09
N ALA A 17 -0.93 -0.85 -11.58
CA ALA A 17 -0.42 -1.62 -10.46
C ALA A 17 -1.09 -1.13 -9.17
N GLY A 18 -1.26 -2.03 -8.19
CA GLY A 18 -1.77 -1.68 -6.88
C GLY A 18 -0.88 -0.63 -6.20
N GLN A 19 -1.44 0.10 -5.24
CA GLN A 19 -0.69 1.15 -4.57
C GLN A 19 0.44 0.54 -3.74
N THR A 20 1.68 0.86 -4.07
CA THR A 20 2.85 0.42 -3.29
C THR A 20 2.94 1.14 -1.94
N ILE A 21 3.45 0.42 -0.95
CA ILE A 21 3.67 0.89 0.42
C ILE A 21 5.16 0.79 0.70
N ASN A 22 5.76 1.88 1.15
CA ASN A 22 7.14 1.93 1.63
C ASN A 22 7.23 2.99 2.72
N GLU A 23 6.72 2.63 3.89
CA GLU A 23 6.66 3.50 5.05
C GLU A 23 7.72 3.09 6.07
N GLN A 24 8.34 4.09 6.69
CA GLN A 24 9.28 3.87 7.78
C GLN A 24 9.12 4.97 8.82
N ILE A 25 8.83 4.56 10.05
CA ILE A 25 8.67 5.48 11.18
C ILE A 25 9.48 5.00 12.38
N ASP A 26 10.00 5.95 13.14
CA ASP A 26 10.61 5.66 14.44
C ASP A 26 9.50 5.31 15.45
N VAL A 27 9.69 4.20 16.16
CA VAL A 27 8.73 3.72 17.15
C VAL A 27 9.42 3.66 18.51
N PRO A 28 9.09 4.60 19.43
CA PRO A 28 9.54 4.53 20.81
C PRO A 28 9.26 3.17 21.45
N ALA A 29 10.15 2.75 22.36
CA ALA A 29 9.96 1.54 23.15
C ALA A 29 8.60 1.54 23.87
N ASN A 30 8.03 0.34 24.05
CA ASN A 30 6.75 0.09 24.75
C ASN A 30 5.48 0.56 24.01
N LYS A 31 5.53 0.78 22.69
CA LYS A 31 4.32 0.97 21.89
C LYS A 31 3.75 -0.35 21.40
N ARG A 32 2.42 -0.41 21.29
CA ARG A 32 1.70 -1.55 20.73
C ARG A 32 1.39 -1.27 19.26
N ILE A 33 1.77 -2.19 18.37
CA ILE A 33 1.44 -2.08 16.94
C ILE A 33 0.09 -2.76 16.70
N PHE A 34 -0.82 -2.07 16.03
CA PHE A 34 -2.10 -2.60 15.58
C PHE A 34 -2.16 -2.59 14.07
N ILE A 35 -2.50 -3.73 13.49
CA ILE A 35 -2.54 -3.96 12.05
C ILE A 35 -3.93 -4.49 11.72
N GLU A 36 -4.67 -3.76 10.89
CA GLU A 36 -5.94 -4.23 10.32
C GLU A 36 -5.77 -4.40 8.80
N ASN A 37 -5.78 -5.65 8.37
CA ASN A 37 -5.79 -6.01 6.96
C ASN A 37 -6.95 -6.98 6.69
N GLN A 38 -7.84 -6.62 5.76
CA GLN A 38 -8.99 -7.44 5.40
C GLN A 38 -8.71 -8.38 4.21
N ARG A 39 -7.71 -8.08 3.36
CA ARG A 39 -7.38 -8.89 2.16
C ARG A 39 -5.87 -9.00 1.94
N GLY A 40 -5.44 -10.17 1.51
CA GLY A 40 -4.02 -10.48 1.30
C GLY A 40 -3.32 -10.97 2.56
N ASP A 41 -2.00 -11.11 2.47
CA ASP A 41 -1.17 -11.70 3.52
C ASP A 41 -0.40 -10.64 4.29
N VAL A 42 -0.19 -10.88 5.59
CA VAL A 42 0.66 -10.06 6.45
C VAL A 42 1.75 -10.94 7.05
N ARG A 43 3.01 -10.53 6.85
CA ARG A 43 4.19 -11.15 7.47
C ARG A 43 4.81 -10.16 8.44
N ILE A 44 4.99 -10.58 9.69
CA ILE A 44 5.57 -9.76 10.75
C ILE A 44 6.94 -10.34 11.10
N GLU A 45 7.97 -9.52 11.00
CA GLU A 45 9.34 -9.88 11.35
C GLU A 45 9.93 -8.84 12.30
N GLY A 46 10.66 -9.34 13.29
CA GLY A 46 11.50 -8.50 14.14
C GLY A 46 12.83 -8.18 13.45
N TRP A 47 13.42 -7.04 13.80
CA TRP A 47 14.71 -6.58 13.30
C TRP A 47 15.46 -5.78 14.37
N ASP A 48 16.65 -5.31 14.04
CA ASP A 48 17.62 -4.72 14.97
C ASP A 48 17.46 -3.20 15.18
N LYS A 49 16.36 -2.60 14.71
CA LYS A 49 16.11 -1.16 14.79
C LYS A 49 14.84 -0.83 15.57
N PRO A 50 14.80 0.29 16.33
CA PRO A 50 13.62 0.78 17.03
C PRO A 50 12.65 1.48 16.06
N GLN A 51 12.30 0.81 14.98
CA GLN A 51 11.59 1.36 13.85
C GLN A 51 10.50 0.39 13.40
N LEU A 52 9.43 0.93 12.84
CA LEU A 52 8.44 0.16 12.09
C LEU A 52 8.66 0.46 10.61
N LYS A 53 8.93 -0.59 9.85
CA LYS A 53 9.01 -0.56 8.39
C LYS A 53 7.84 -1.35 7.82
N ILE A 54 7.12 -0.77 6.87
CA ILE A 54 5.98 -1.41 6.20
C ILE A 54 6.25 -1.35 4.70
N GLU A 55 6.41 -2.51 4.10
CA GLU A 55 6.65 -2.68 2.67
C GLU A 55 5.60 -3.61 2.08
N GLY A 56 5.16 -3.31 0.86
CA GLY A 56 4.25 -4.18 0.12
C GLY A 56 3.47 -3.45 -0.94
N GLU A 57 2.40 -4.09 -1.40
CA GLU A 57 1.47 -3.57 -2.37
C GLU A 57 0.05 -3.73 -1.79
N LEU A 58 -0.74 -2.67 -1.87
CA LEU A 58 -2.15 -2.74 -1.52
C LEU A 58 -2.88 -3.55 -2.58
N ASP A 59 -3.87 -4.33 -2.12
CA ASP A 59 -4.82 -4.97 -3.01
C ASP A 59 -5.50 -3.93 -3.94
N ASP A 60 -5.71 -4.30 -5.21
CA ASP A 60 -6.29 -3.43 -6.24
C ASP A 60 -7.64 -2.79 -5.87
N LYS A 61 -8.39 -3.40 -4.94
CA LYS A 61 -9.67 -2.87 -4.47
C LYS A 61 -9.53 -1.97 -3.24
N ALA A 62 -8.37 -1.90 -2.61
CA ALA A 62 -8.15 -1.02 -1.47
C ALA A 62 -8.20 0.45 -1.91
N GLN A 63 -8.69 1.31 -1.03
CA GLN A 63 -8.80 2.75 -1.24
C GLN A 63 -7.60 3.52 -0.64
N GLY A 64 -6.57 2.80 -0.22
CA GLY A 64 -5.42 3.33 0.52
C GLY A 64 -5.29 2.73 1.92
N TYR A 65 -4.43 3.34 2.73
CA TYR A 65 -4.22 2.97 4.13
C TYR A 65 -4.18 4.22 5.02
N ARG A 66 -4.10 3.97 6.33
CA ARG A 66 -3.85 4.97 7.37
C ARG A 66 -2.72 4.45 8.26
N LEU A 67 -1.73 5.30 8.52
CA LEU A 67 -0.65 5.06 9.47
C LEU A 67 -0.64 6.20 10.49
N GLU A 68 -1.02 5.92 11.72
CA GLU A 68 -1.16 6.93 12.78
C GLU A 68 -0.46 6.48 14.07
N VAL A 69 0.11 7.44 14.80
CA VAL A 69 0.73 7.22 16.11
C VAL A 69 -0.13 7.89 17.17
N GLU A 70 -0.88 7.09 17.94
CA GLU A 70 -1.81 7.58 18.95
C GLU A 70 -1.39 7.10 20.34
N GLY A 71 -0.84 8.00 21.15
CA GLY A 71 -0.45 7.71 22.54
C GLY A 71 0.50 6.51 22.66
N SER A 72 -0.01 5.38 23.18
CA SER A 72 0.74 4.13 23.36
C SER A 72 0.64 3.15 22.19
N ARG A 73 -0.05 3.52 21.10
CA ARG A 73 -0.34 2.65 19.97
C ARG A 73 0.13 3.26 18.65
N VAL A 74 0.50 2.39 17.72
CA VAL A 74 0.71 2.71 16.31
C VAL A 74 -0.33 1.90 15.54
N GLU A 75 -1.10 2.55 14.69
CA GLU A 75 -2.16 1.92 13.90
C GLU A 75 -1.80 1.94 12.43
N PHE A 76 -1.87 0.77 11.81
CA PHE A 76 -1.85 0.59 10.37
C PHE A 76 -3.15 -0.08 9.93
N ILE A 77 -3.99 0.65 9.18
CA ILE A 77 -5.32 0.19 8.76
C ILE A 77 -5.45 0.33 7.25
N VAL A 78 -5.69 -0.79 6.57
CA VAL A 78 -6.02 -0.81 5.14
C VAL A 78 -7.49 -0.44 4.95
N LYS A 79 -7.76 0.57 4.12
CA LYS A 79 -9.13 1.05 3.85
C LYS A 79 -9.73 0.27 2.69
N MET A 80 -10.80 -0.48 2.98
CA MET A 80 -11.57 -1.19 1.96
C MET A 80 -12.86 -0.42 1.60
N PRO A 81 -13.36 -0.54 0.35
CA PRO A 81 -14.65 0.02 -0.03
C PRO A 81 -15.77 -0.64 0.78
N ARG A 82 -16.74 0.18 1.22
CA ARG A 82 -17.87 -0.26 2.07
C ARG A 82 -18.77 -1.31 1.40
N ASN A 83 -18.87 -1.29 0.07
CA ASN A 83 -19.56 -2.29 -0.72
C ASN A 83 -18.52 -3.13 -1.46
N LEU A 84 -17.97 -4.13 -0.77
CA LEU A 84 -17.43 -5.30 -1.44
C LEU A 84 -18.65 -6.02 -2.02
N GLY A 85 -19.01 -5.70 -3.27
CA GLY A 85 -20.21 -6.23 -3.93
C GLY A 85 -20.43 -7.70 -3.61
N GLY A 86 -21.65 -8.00 -3.13
CA GLY A 86 -22.08 -9.37 -2.87
C GLY A 86 -21.83 -10.25 -4.09
N TRP A 87 -21.55 -11.51 -3.80
CA TRP A 87 -21.37 -12.57 -4.79
C TRP A 87 -22.55 -12.65 -5.76
#